data_AF-A0A6G9NBQ8-F1
#
_entry.id   AF-A0A6G9NBQ8-F1
#
_cell.length_a   1.000
_cell.length_b   1.000
_cell.length_c   1.000
_cell.angle_alpha   90.00
_cell.angle_beta   90.00
_cell.angle_gamma   90.00
#
_symmetry.space_group_name_H-M   'P 1'
#
loop_
_entity.id
_entity.type
_entity.pdbx_description
1 polymer ?
#
loop_
_entity_poly.entity_id
_entity_poly.type
_entity_poly.pdbx_seq_one_letter_code
_entity_poly.pdbx_strand_id
1 'polypeptide(L)'
;MHRRDFLAGSTAAAAAGLTLTPGMAQAMEKMGGKAGSMDRSLTGDFLDLTKPEGNREAWARLLGNTDTQSTKYGFAEGIIQGVRPNEALRDLVGFTMVSCARLLPHEDGVGYRKVLREIGFYTDIKTGEILTEWENPYMGETVKVVPIANDPFNHTITNFYPEPPSYGGLNKDKPPKIPLMLDFRRRGDLLNLFSHINLFYPSALQPSQWPRESSGEFNRVTETFLYFIDWNEMQNPDITSVEYNGTWSRVTPWLPWMLMGPSEGHCVYQTFMGAVDSIDKLPNPATVEYIRENHPKYLEAPEKWEEPSLSSLEWYARQQSPAPLPASGEIPMAPTAELPEWWQRMKAARAAGQGG
;
A
#
# COMPACT_ATOMS: atom_id res chain seq x y z
N MET A 1 5.98 -2.12 22.26
CA MET A 1 6.66 -1.78 21.00
C MET A 1 7.40 -0.46 21.18
N HIS A 2 8.73 -0.48 21.08
CA HIS A 2 9.61 0.62 21.48
C HIS A 2 9.86 1.57 20.30
N ARG A 3 9.52 2.86 20.45
CA ARG A 3 10.12 4.13 19.95
C ARG A 3 10.92 4.23 18.61
N ARG A 4 11.21 3.15 17.88
CA ARG A 4 12.13 3.11 16.73
C ARG A 4 11.43 2.81 15.40
N ASP A 5 10.14 2.46 15.40
CA ASP A 5 9.41 2.16 14.17
C ASP A 5 8.88 3.41 13.44
N PHE A 6 9.26 4.62 13.88
CA PHE A 6 8.76 5.86 13.27
C PHE A 6 9.84 6.87 12.87
N LEU A 7 11.12 6.65 13.16
CA LEU A 7 12.18 7.60 12.82
C LEU A 7 13.51 6.89 12.59
N ALA A 8 14.08 7.05 11.38
CA ALA A 8 15.51 7.33 11.22
C ALA A 8 15.90 7.60 9.75
N GLY A 9 16.66 8.66 9.54
CA GLY A 9 17.72 8.62 8.54
C GLY A 9 18.23 9.96 8.00
N SER A 10 18.83 10.83 8.82
CA SER A 10 19.70 11.90 8.34
C SER A 10 21.13 11.79 8.90
N THR A 11 22.10 11.77 7.97
CA THR A 11 23.54 12.11 8.08
C THR A 11 24.44 11.17 8.90
N ALA A 12 25.68 10.86 8.54
CA ALA A 12 26.66 11.57 7.70
C ALA A 12 27.63 10.60 7.00
N ALA A 13 28.12 11.00 5.83
CA ALA A 13 29.23 10.38 5.13
C ALA A 13 30.57 10.81 5.75
N ALA A 14 31.47 9.85 6.00
CA ALA A 14 32.87 10.12 6.28
C ALA A 14 33.70 9.66 5.07
N ALA A 15 34.18 10.61 4.27
CA ALA A 15 35.11 10.32 3.18
C ALA A 15 36.54 10.39 3.71
N ALA A 16 37.29 9.30 3.54
CA ALA A 16 38.71 9.19 3.87
C ALA A 16 39.57 10.05 2.92
N GLY A 17 40.56 10.73 3.49
CA GLY A 17 41.40 11.70 2.79
C GLY A 17 42.41 11.09 1.82
N LEU A 18 42.39 11.59 0.58
CA LEU A 18 43.49 11.52 -0.38
C LEU A 18 44.01 12.94 -0.58
N THR A 19 45.32 13.13 -0.46
CA THR A 19 45.97 14.43 -0.69
C THR A 19 46.01 14.73 -2.20
N LEU A 20 45.24 15.73 -2.63
CA LEU A 20 45.22 16.20 -4.01
C LEU A 20 46.42 17.12 -4.30
N THR A 21 47.05 16.95 -5.46
CA THR A 21 48.07 17.88 -5.95
C THR A 21 47.43 19.16 -6.48
N PRO A 22 48.14 20.31 -6.52
CA PRO A 22 47.59 21.59 -7.00
C PRO A 22 47.01 21.51 -8.43
N GLY A 23 47.60 20.67 -9.29
CA GLY A 23 47.10 20.42 -10.65
C GLY A 23 45.80 19.61 -10.69
N MET A 24 45.58 18.70 -9.73
CA MET A 24 44.30 17.99 -9.58
C MET A 24 43.21 18.91 -9.00
N ALA A 25 43.55 19.84 -8.11
CA ALA A 25 42.61 20.83 -7.59
C ALA A 25 42.09 21.76 -8.70
N GLN A 26 42.96 22.26 -9.58
CA GLN A 26 42.57 23.07 -10.74
C GLN A 26 41.77 22.28 -11.79
N ALA A 27 42.09 20.99 -11.99
CA ALA A 27 41.32 20.12 -12.89
C ALA A 27 39.92 19.80 -12.33
N MET A 28 39.79 19.60 -11.00
CA MET A 28 38.50 19.46 -10.33
C MET A 28 37.68 20.77 -10.33
N GLU A 29 38.33 21.93 -10.22
CA GLU A 29 37.67 23.23 -10.29
C GLU A 29 37.13 23.53 -11.70
N LYS A 30 37.84 23.11 -12.75
CA LYS A 30 37.39 23.21 -14.15
C LYS A 30 36.39 22.13 -14.58
N MET A 31 36.43 20.92 -13.99
CA MET A 31 35.39 19.89 -14.18
C MET A 31 34.17 20.10 -13.28
N GLY A 32 34.28 20.90 -12.21
CA GLY A 32 33.18 21.30 -11.33
C GLY A 32 32.27 22.40 -11.92
N GLY A 33 32.40 22.68 -13.23
CA GLY A 33 31.51 23.57 -13.96
C GLY A 33 30.09 23.03 -14.02
N LYS A 34 29.23 23.49 -13.10
CA LYS A 34 27.76 23.34 -13.08
C LYS A 34 27.22 21.91 -13.15
N ALA A 35 27.52 21.08 -12.16
CA ALA A 35 26.44 20.26 -11.62
C ALA A 35 25.55 21.20 -10.82
N GLY A 36 24.48 21.73 -11.44
CA GLY A 36 23.54 22.62 -10.76
C GLY A 36 23.11 21.99 -9.45
N SER A 37 23.32 22.67 -8.33
CA SER A 37 22.77 22.27 -7.03
C SER A 37 21.25 22.18 -7.20
N MET A 38 20.71 20.97 -7.39
CA MET A 38 19.27 20.75 -7.41
C MET A 38 18.70 21.28 -6.10
N ASP A 39 17.67 22.12 -6.18
CA ASP A 39 16.99 22.61 -4.98
C ASP A 39 16.40 21.44 -4.19
N ARG A 40 16.60 21.50 -2.87
CA ARG A 40 16.15 20.50 -1.89
C ARG A 40 15.33 21.13 -0.76
N SER A 41 15.07 22.44 -0.82
CA SER A 41 14.27 23.13 0.19
C SER A 41 12.86 22.54 0.23
N LEU A 42 12.40 22.23 1.43
CA LEU A 42 11.02 21.83 1.71
C LEU A 42 10.14 23.00 2.16
N THR A 43 10.72 24.20 2.24
CA THR A 43 10.01 25.45 2.49
C THR A 43 9.80 26.14 1.16
N GLY A 44 8.54 26.25 0.73
CA GLY A 44 8.12 27.04 -0.43
C GLY A 44 7.27 28.23 -0.01
N ASP A 45 6.83 29.01 -0.99
CA ASP A 45 6.10 30.26 -0.77
C ASP A 45 4.71 30.04 -0.15
N PHE A 46 4.07 28.92 -0.49
CA PHE A 46 2.72 28.59 -0.01
C PHE A 46 2.74 27.62 1.18
N LEU A 47 3.46 26.49 1.06
CA LEU A 47 3.55 25.46 2.08
C LEU A 47 4.99 25.30 2.59
N ASP A 48 5.12 25.31 3.92
CA ASP A 48 6.34 24.90 4.62
C ASP A 48 6.21 23.45 5.10
N LEU A 49 6.73 22.51 4.30
CA LEU A 49 6.67 21.07 4.60
C LEU A 49 7.61 20.65 5.74
N THR A 50 8.32 21.60 6.36
CA THR A 50 9.08 21.36 7.59
C THR A 50 8.24 21.54 8.86
N LYS A 51 6.96 21.92 8.72
CA LYS A 51 6.03 22.15 9.82
C LYS A 51 4.78 21.24 9.73
N PRO A 52 4.15 20.89 10.87
CA PRO A 52 2.95 20.06 10.87
C PRO A 52 1.79 20.61 10.05
N GLU A 53 1.58 21.93 10.04
CA GLU A 53 0.52 22.59 9.30
C GLU A 53 0.72 22.44 7.79
N GLY A 54 1.96 22.63 7.31
CA GLY A 54 2.29 22.44 5.89
C GLY A 54 2.15 20.98 5.47
N ASN A 55 2.53 20.04 6.34
CA ASN A 55 2.31 18.60 6.10
C ASN A 55 0.82 18.25 6.05
N ARG A 56 0.00 18.82 6.95
CA ARG A 56 -1.45 18.60 6.96
C ARG A 56 -2.09 19.05 5.66
N GLU A 57 -1.79 20.27 5.19
CA GLU A 57 -2.36 20.79 3.94
C GLU A 57 -1.84 20.03 2.72
N ALA A 58 -0.54 19.72 2.66
CA ALA A 58 0.01 18.92 1.58
C ALA A 58 -0.67 17.54 1.51
N TRP A 59 -0.83 16.87 2.65
CA TRP A 59 -1.46 15.55 2.69
C TRP A 59 -2.95 15.60 2.36
N ALA A 60 -3.67 16.63 2.82
CA ALA A 60 -5.06 16.87 2.45
C ALA A 60 -5.21 17.00 0.92
N ARG A 61 -4.37 17.81 0.27
CA ARG A 61 -4.39 18.01 -1.18
C ARG A 61 -3.98 16.77 -1.98
N LEU A 62 -3.15 15.89 -1.42
CA LEU A 62 -2.86 14.59 -2.04
C LEU A 62 -4.06 13.63 -1.91
N LEU A 63 -4.75 13.63 -0.76
CA LEU A 63 -5.79 12.66 -0.45
C LEU A 63 -7.22 13.10 -0.82
N GLY A 64 -7.43 14.36 -1.20
CA GLY A 64 -8.71 14.91 -1.60
C GLY A 64 -8.61 16.36 -2.11
N ASN A 65 -9.76 16.99 -2.28
CA ASN A 65 -9.87 18.41 -2.61
C ASN A 65 -10.18 19.23 -1.35
N THR A 66 -9.40 20.29 -1.09
CA THR A 66 -9.56 21.16 0.09
C THR A 66 -10.72 22.14 -0.03
N ASP A 67 -11.41 22.20 -1.19
CA ASP A 67 -12.69 22.90 -1.33
C ASP A 67 -13.84 22.22 -0.55
N THR A 68 -13.61 21.00 -0.05
CA THR A 68 -14.57 20.16 0.67
C THR A 68 -15.83 19.77 -0.11
N GLN A 69 -15.80 19.92 -1.44
CA GLN A 69 -16.93 19.66 -2.33
C GLN A 69 -16.55 18.64 -3.39
N SER A 70 -15.40 18.82 -4.03
CA SER A 70 -14.98 18.04 -5.18
C SER A 70 -14.54 16.63 -4.79
N THR A 71 -14.81 15.68 -5.68
CA THR A 71 -14.37 14.30 -5.55
C THR A 71 -12.97 14.14 -6.12
N LYS A 72 -12.10 13.47 -5.38
CA LYS A 72 -10.81 12.98 -5.87
C LYS A 72 -10.91 11.49 -6.14
N TYR A 73 -10.34 11.05 -7.25
CA TYR A 73 -10.32 9.64 -7.66
C TYR A 73 -8.91 9.07 -7.51
N GLY A 74 -8.76 7.97 -6.79
CA GLY A 74 -7.52 7.21 -6.72
C GLY A 74 -7.56 5.97 -7.61
N PHE A 75 -6.40 5.51 -8.06
CA PHE A 75 -6.27 4.25 -8.77
C PHE A 75 -5.05 3.47 -8.31
N ALA A 76 -5.11 2.15 -8.48
CA ALA A 76 -3.93 1.29 -8.43
C ALA A 76 -4.06 0.14 -9.44
N GLU A 77 -2.97 -0.21 -10.10
CA GLU A 77 -2.91 -1.28 -11.10
C GLU A 77 -1.59 -2.04 -11.04
N GLY A 78 -1.64 -3.36 -11.16
CA GLY A 78 -0.42 -4.17 -11.14
C GLY A 78 -0.69 -5.65 -10.99
N ILE A 79 0.19 -6.32 -10.25
CA ILE A 79 0.12 -7.78 -10.05
C ILE A 79 0.18 -8.16 -8.57
N ILE A 80 -0.34 -9.34 -8.28
CA ILE A 80 -0.22 -10.00 -6.98
C ILE A 80 0.53 -11.31 -7.18
N GLN A 81 1.58 -11.48 -6.40
CA GLN A 81 2.46 -12.63 -6.46
C GLN A 81 2.36 -13.47 -5.19
N GLY A 82 2.50 -14.78 -5.34
CA GLY A 82 2.63 -15.71 -4.23
C GLY A 82 4.09 -15.92 -3.85
N VAL A 83 4.40 -15.72 -2.56
CA VAL A 83 5.73 -15.96 -1.99
C VAL A 83 5.68 -17.21 -1.14
N ARG A 84 6.49 -18.22 -1.49
CA ARG A 84 6.60 -19.49 -0.77
C ARG A 84 8.06 -19.95 -0.71
N PRO A 85 8.46 -20.75 0.30
CA PRO A 85 9.81 -21.29 0.35
C PRO A 85 10.12 -22.20 -0.83
N ASN A 86 11.40 -22.31 -1.16
CA ASN A 86 11.96 -23.26 -2.12
C ASN A 86 11.42 -23.18 -3.57
N GLU A 87 10.70 -22.13 -3.91
CA GLU A 87 10.27 -21.85 -5.28
C GLU A 87 10.44 -20.36 -5.64
N ALA A 88 10.46 -20.07 -6.95
CA ALA A 88 10.36 -18.70 -7.41
C ALA A 88 8.97 -18.13 -7.08
N LEU A 89 8.87 -16.81 -6.94
CA LEU A 89 7.59 -16.15 -6.83
C LEU A 89 6.74 -16.47 -8.06
N ARG A 90 5.46 -16.74 -7.84
CA ARG A 90 4.50 -16.97 -8.91
C ARG A 90 3.59 -15.78 -9.07
N ASP A 91 3.41 -15.29 -10.29
CA ASP A 91 2.38 -14.30 -10.60
C ASP A 91 1.02 -15.00 -10.55
N LEU A 92 0.12 -14.55 -9.67
CA LEU A 92 -1.15 -15.24 -9.40
C LEU A 92 -2.32 -14.61 -10.14
N VAL A 93 -2.45 -13.29 -10.01
CA VAL A 93 -3.51 -12.48 -10.63
C VAL A 93 -2.99 -11.07 -10.90
N GLY A 94 -3.58 -10.39 -11.89
CA GLY A 94 -3.50 -8.94 -12.01
C GLY A 94 -4.40 -8.26 -10.99
N PHE A 95 -4.26 -6.95 -10.84
CA PHE A 95 -5.02 -6.16 -9.89
C PHE A 95 -5.34 -4.79 -10.46
N THR A 96 -6.56 -4.31 -10.21
CA THR A 96 -7.03 -2.96 -10.57
C THR A 96 -7.94 -2.44 -9.46
N MET A 97 -7.83 -1.17 -9.12
CA MET A 97 -8.60 -0.55 -8.04
C MET A 97 -8.95 0.89 -8.37
N VAL A 98 -10.14 1.29 -7.94
CA VAL A 98 -10.62 2.68 -7.98
C VAL A 98 -11.09 3.09 -6.59
N SER A 99 -10.77 4.31 -6.20
CA SER A 99 -11.25 4.91 -4.96
C SER A 99 -11.85 6.30 -5.22
N CYS A 100 -12.86 6.68 -4.45
CA CYS A 100 -13.51 7.99 -4.51
C CYS A 100 -13.49 8.63 -3.13
N ALA A 101 -12.82 9.78 -3.01
CA ALA A 101 -12.65 10.49 -1.75
C ALA A 101 -13.25 11.90 -1.80
N ARG A 102 -13.76 12.36 -0.65
CA ARG A 102 -14.11 13.75 -0.38
C ARG A 102 -13.53 14.16 0.97
N LEU A 103 -13.12 15.42 1.08
CA LEU A 103 -12.77 16.01 2.38
C LEU A 103 -13.99 16.75 2.95
N LEU A 104 -14.20 16.61 4.24
CA LEU A 104 -15.15 17.39 5.02
C LEU A 104 -14.36 18.20 6.07
N PRO A 105 -14.85 19.37 6.51
CA PRO A 105 -14.23 20.10 7.61
C PRO A 105 -14.14 19.24 8.87
N HIS A 106 -13.02 19.30 9.58
CA HIS A 106 -12.93 18.69 10.90
C HIS A 106 -13.73 19.49 11.93
N GLU A 107 -14.37 18.81 12.89
CA GLU A 107 -15.30 19.43 13.85
C GLU A 107 -14.58 20.44 14.77
N ASP A 108 -13.30 20.21 15.06
CA ASP A 108 -12.45 21.11 15.84
C ASP A 108 -11.99 22.38 15.07
N GLY A 109 -12.42 22.54 13.80
CA GLY A 109 -12.06 23.69 12.95
C GLY A 109 -10.64 23.65 12.36
N VAL A 110 -9.87 22.59 12.65
CA VAL A 110 -8.46 22.43 12.25
C VAL A 110 -8.30 21.08 11.56
N GLY A 111 -8.14 21.10 10.24
CA GLY A 111 -7.93 19.91 9.41
C GLY A 111 -9.20 19.36 8.78
N TYR A 112 -9.18 18.07 8.43
CA TYR A 112 -10.17 17.46 7.57
C TYR A 112 -10.57 16.05 8.04
N ARG A 113 -11.83 15.71 7.79
CA ARG A 113 -12.32 14.32 7.72
C ARG A 113 -12.24 13.89 6.27
N LYS A 114 -11.46 12.85 5.96
CA LYS A 114 -11.49 12.19 4.66
C LYS A 114 -12.52 11.07 4.70
N VAL A 115 -13.54 11.18 3.86
CA VAL A 115 -14.50 10.11 3.62
C VAL A 115 -14.19 9.47 2.27
N LEU A 116 -14.19 8.13 2.25
CA LEU A 116 -13.69 7.36 1.13
C LEU A 116 -14.49 6.06 0.99
N ARG A 117 -14.64 5.63 -0.26
CA ARG A 117 -14.88 4.23 -0.61
C ARG A 117 -13.93 3.79 -1.72
N GLU A 118 -13.59 2.51 -1.71
CA GLU A 118 -12.69 1.92 -2.70
C GLU A 118 -13.14 0.51 -3.06
N ILE A 119 -12.95 0.17 -4.33
CA ILE A 119 -13.25 -1.14 -4.88
C ILE A 119 -12.06 -1.62 -5.70
N GLY A 120 -11.62 -2.84 -5.42
CA GLY A 120 -10.49 -3.48 -6.09
C GLY A 120 -10.88 -4.85 -6.63
N PHE A 121 -10.47 -5.11 -7.87
CA PHE A 121 -10.71 -6.36 -8.57
C PHE A 121 -9.41 -7.07 -8.88
N TYR A 122 -9.53 -8.39 -9.01
CA TYR A 122 -8.45 -9.26 -9.46
C TYR A 122 -8.70 -9.60 -10.91
N THR A 123 -7.64 -9.61 -11.72
CA THR A 123 -7.76 -9.81 -13.17
C THR A 123 -6.93 -11.00 -13.63
N ASP A 124 -7.32 -11.59 -14.75
CA ASP A 124 -6.46 -12.55 -15.44
C ASP A 124 -5.21 -11.83 -15.95
N ILE A 125 -4.02 -12.37 -15.64
CA ILE A 125 -2.74 -11.71 -15.94
C ILE A 125 -2.52 -11.54 -17.45
N LYS A 126 -3.09 -12.43 -18.28
CA LYS A 126 -2.83 -12.42 -19.73
C LYS A 126 -3.79 -11.50 -20.47
N THR A 127 -5.06 -11.51 -20.07
CA THR A 127 -6.15 -10.83 -20.77
C THR A 127 -6.56 -9.51 -20.12
N GLY A 128 -6.31 -9.35 -18.82
CA GLY A 128 -6.77 -8.21 -18.03
C GLY A 128 -8.25 -8.27 -17.64
N GLU A 129 -8.97 -9.35 -17.97
CA GLU A 129 -10.39 -9.51 -17.62
C GLU A 129 -10.58 -9.67 -16.11
N ILE A 130 -11.61 -9.02 -15.55
CA ILE A 130 -11.96 -9.14 -14.14
C ILE A 130 -12.43 -10.56 -13.85
N LEU A 131 -11.80 -11.19 -12.85
CA LEU A 131 -12.07 -12.56 -12.45
C LEU A 131 -13.22 -12.64 -11.45
N THR A 132 -14.16 -13.54 -11.72
CA THR A 132 -15.18 -13.99 -10.75
C THR A 132 -14.84 -15.35 -10.15
N GLU A 133 -14.03 -16.14 -10.84
CA GLU A 133 -13.48 -17.43 -10.42
C GLU A 133 -11.99 -17.48 -10.77
N TRP A 134 -11.21 -18.26 -10.01
CA TRP A 134 -9.78 -18.40 -10.20
C TRP A 134 -9.33 -19.82 -9.92
N GLU A 135 -8.53 -20.40 -10.81
CA GLU A 135 -7.88 -21.69 -10.57
C GLU A 135 -6.66 -21.47 -9.68
N ASN A 136 -6.70 -21.99 -8.45
CA ASN A 136 -5.59 -21.90 -7.53
C ASN A 136 -4.45 -22.82 -7.98
N PRO A 137 -3.29 -22.29 -8.44
CA PRO A 137 -2.21 -23.08 -9.02
C PRO A 137 -1.41 -23.87 -7.97
N TYR A 138 -1.69 -23.68 -6.69
CA TYR A 138 -1.08 -24.43 -5.59
C TYR A 138 -1.96 -25.60 -5.11
N MET A 139 -3.28 -25.45 -5.23
CA MET A 139 -4.26 -26.43 -4.73
C MET A 139 -4.93 -27.23 -5.85
N GLY A 140 -4.91 -26.74 -7.09
CA GLY A 140 -5.64 -27.34 -8.21
C GLY A 140 -7.17 -27.23 -8.05
N GLU A 141 -7.64 -26.27 -7.25
CA GLU A 141 -9.06 -26.02 -6.99
C GLU A 141 -9.48 -24.69 -7.62
N THR A 142 -10.65 -24.66 -8.25
CA THR A 142 -11.27 -23.40 -8.70
C THR A 142 -12.03 -22.79 -7.54
N VAL A 143 -11.72 -21.54 -7.21
CA VAL A 143 -12.32 -20.79 -6.10
C VAL A 143 -13.04 -19.55 -6.61
N LYS A 144 -14.11 -19.14 -5.91
CA LYS A 144 -14.80 -17.89 -6.18
C LYS A 144 -13.95 -16.71 -5.70
N VAL A 145 -13.74 -15.73 -6.56
CA VAL A 145 -13.01 -14.51 -6.23
C VAL A 145 -13.91 -13.55 -5.45
N VAL A 146 -13.37 -12.93 -4.40
CA VAL A 146 -14.09 -11.91 -3.62
C VAL A 146 -13.34 -10.58 -3.74
N PRO A 147 -13.93 -9.54 -4.36
CA PRO A 147 -13.26 -8.26 -4.56
C PRO A 147 -13.02 -7.52 -3.25
N ILE A 148 -12.08 -6.57 -3.28
CA ILE A 148 -11.94 -5.56 -2.22
C ILE A 148 -13.10 -4.59 -2.38
N ALA A 149 -13.84 -4.32 -1.30
CA ALA A 149 -15.01 -3.45 -1.33
C ALA A 149 -15.13 -2.69 0.00
N ASN A 150 -14.26 -1.70 0.21
CA ASN A 150 -14.21 -0.94 1.46
C ASN A 150 -15.12 0.29 1.35
N ASP A 151 -16.19 0.30 2.15
CA ASP A 151 -17.17 1.39 2.21
C ASP A 151 -17.85 1.36 3.59
N PRO A 152 -17.59 2.32 4.50
CA PRO A 152 -16.62 3.41 4.38
C PRO A 152 -15.17 3.00 4.74
N PHE A 153 -14.18 3.78 4.27
CA PHE A 153 -12.77 3.69 4.70
C PHE A 153 -12.19 5.06 5.09
N ASN A 154 -12.63 5.55 6.25
CA ASN A 154 -12.46 6.95 6.64
C ASN A 154 -11.13 7.23 7.35
N HIS A 155 -10.60 8.45 7.19
CA HIS A 155 -9.37 8.89 7.84
C HIS A 155 -9.49 10.33 8.35
N THR A 156 -8.73 10.64 9.40
CA THR A 156 -8.67 12.00 9.95
C THR A 156 -7.31 12.62 9.61
N ILE A 157 -7.32 13.86 9.11
CA ILE A 157 -6.13 14.62 8.72
C ILE A 157 -6.03 15.84 9.63
N THR A 158 -5.04 15.85 10.53
CA THR A 158 -4.80 16.94 11.49
C THR A 158 -3.31 17.28 11.52
N ASN A 159 -2.89 18.18 12.43
CA ASN A 159 -1.46 18.43 12.70
C ASN A 159 -0.76 17.25 13.41
N PHE A 160 -1.45 16.12 13.63
CA PHE A 160 -0.93 14.91 14.24
C PHE A 160 -1.20 13.71 13.35
N TYR A 161 -0.33 12.71 13.44
CA TYR A 161 -0.58 11.40 12.83
C TYR A 161 -1.91 10.81 13.31
N PRO A 162 -2.70 10.19 12.41
CA PRO A 162 -3.95 9.55 12.80
C PRO A 162 -3.67 8.37 13.74
N GLU A 163 -4.66 8.04 14.56
CA GLU A 163 -4.63 6.76 15.28
C GLU A 163 -4.66 5.60 14.27
N PRO A 164 -4.03 4.46 14.59
CA PRO A 164 -4.15 3.25 13.79
C PRO A 164 -5.64 2.91 13.57
N PRO A 165 -6.02 2.37 12.40
CA PRO A 165 -7.41 1.99 12.15
C PRO A 165 -7.88 0.98 13.20
N SER A 166 -9.08 1.19 13.74
CA SER A 166 -9.63 0.36 14.80
C SER A 166 -10.18 -0.99 14.30
N TYR A 167 -10.52 -1.08 13.01
CA TYR A 167 -11.15 -2.25 12.38
C TYR A 167 -12.35 -2.76 13.18
N GLY A 168 -13.28 -1.85 13.53
CA GLY A 168 -14.44 -2.19 14.36
C GLY A 168 -14.08 -2.56 15.81
N GLY A 169 -12.94 -2.07 16.31
CA GLY A 169 -12.46 -2.30 17.69
C GLY A 169 -11.54 -3.51 17.86
N LEU A 170 -11.17 -4.19 16.78
CA LEU A 170 -10.17 -5.27 16.79
C LEU A 170 -8.78 -4.76 17.13
N ASN A 171 -8.42 -3.60 16.58
CA ASN A 171 -7.19 -2.90 16.94
C ASN A 171 -7.48 -1.86 18.03
N LYS A 172 -6.81 -2.01 19.17
CA LYS A 172 -6.98 -1.18 20.37
C LYS A 172 -5.76 -0.31 20.67
N ASP A 173 -4.76 -0.33 19.80
CA ASP A 173 -3.53 0.43 19.99
C ASP A 173 -3.81 1.93 19.92
N LYS A 174 -3.40 2.64 20.97
CA LYS A 174 -3.51 4.09 21.08
C LYS A 174 -2.13 4.70 21.30
N PRO A 175 -1.32 4.81 20.23
CA PRO A 175 -0.01 5.44 20.33
C PRO A 175 -0.15 6.91 20.77
N PRO A 176 0.90 7.51 21.37
CA PRO A 176 0.87 8.91 21.73
C PRO A 176 0.65 9.77 20.48
N LYS A 177 -0.03 10.91 20.65
CA LYS A 177 -0.17 11.91 19.57
C LYS A 177 1.21 12.47 19.21
N ILE A 178 1.61 12.29 17.95
CA ILE A 178 2.88 12.75 17.40
C ILE A 178 2.59 13.77 16.29
N PRO A 179 3.28 14.92 16.25
CA PRO A 179 3.11 15.89 15.17
C PRO A 179 3.28 15.25 13.78
N LEU A 180 2.42 15.64 12.84
CA LEU A 180 2.42 15.12 11.48
C LEU A 180 3.63 15.66 10.71
N MET A 181 4.66 14.84 10.56
CA MET A 181 5.89 15.17 9.83
C MET A 181 6.17 14.06 8.82
N LEU A 182 5.77 14.27 7.57
CA LEU A 182 5.87 13.29 6.49
C LEU A 182 7.29 13.26 5.88
N ASP A 183 7.71 12.11 5.37
CA ASP A 183 9.02 11.90 4.75
C ASP A 183 9.04 12.43 3.31
N PHE A 184 8.99 13.76 3.18
CA PHE A 184 9.15 14.47 1.93
C PHE A 184 10.63 14.61 1.53
N ARG A 185 10.93 14.38 0.26
CA ARG A 185 12.27 14.51 -0.32
C ARG A 185 12.18 15.21 -1.67
N ARG A 186 12.74 16.41 -1.78
CA ARG A 186 12.72 17.21 -3.00
C ARG A 186 14.01 17.10 -3.80
N ARG A 187 13.87 17.04 -5.14
CA ARG A 187 14.95 17.10 -6.12
C ARG A 187 14.51 17.96 -7.31
N GLY A 188 14.81 19.26 -7.27
CA GLY A 188 14.29 20.19 -8.27
C GLY A 188 12.77 20.27 -8.19
N ASP A 189 12.09 20.02 -9.30
CA ASP A 189 10.62 20.05 -9.36
C ASP A 189 9.96 18.74 -8.93
N LEU A 190 10.73 17.66 -8.70
CA LEU A 190 10.20 16.41 -8.19
C LEU A 190 10.17 16.42 -6.66
N LEU A 191 8.98 16.31 -6.10
CA LEU A 191 8.75 16.03 -4.69
C LEU A 191 8.36 14.56 -4.52
N ASN A 192 9.12 13.83 -3.72
CA ASN A 192 8.78 12.47 -3.33
C ASN A 192 8.25 12.43 -1.91
N LEU A 193 7.25 11.57 -1.68
CA LEU A 193 6.79 11.19 -0.34
C LEU A 193 6.97 9.69 -0.17
N PHE A 194 7.59 9.29 0.93
CA PHE A 194 7.61 7.90 1.40
C PHE A 194 6.63 7.76 2.57
N SER A 195 5.71 6.81 2.49
CA SER A 195 4.83 6.46 3.60
C SER A 195 4.68 4.96 3.70
N HIS A 196 4.54 4.45 4.92
CA HIS A 196 4.27 3.04 5.15
C HIS A 196 3.50 2.84 6.45
N ILE A 197 2.82 1.70 6.55
CA ILE A 197 2.16 1.25 7.78
C ILE A 197 2.41 -0.23 7.99
N ASN A 198 2.82 -0.58 9.21
CA ASN A 198 2.97 -1.97 9.64
C ASN A 198 1.85 -2.27 10.63
N LEU A 199 1.05 -3.28 10.32
CA LEU A 199 -0.14 -3.66 11.07
C LEU A 199 0.04 -5.05 11.67
N PHE A 200 -0.29 -5.16 12.95
CA PHE A 200 -0.36 -6.41 13.66
C PHE A 200 -1.53 -6.37 14.65
N TYR A 201 -2.63 -7.03 14.32
CA TYR A 201 -3.88 -6.96 15.09
C TYR A 201 -4.65 -8.28 15.03
N PRO A 202 -5.58 -8.56 15.97
CA PRO A 202 -6.39 -9.78 15.93
C PRO A 202 -7.14 -9.94 14.60
N SER A 203 -7.03 -11.11 13.98
CA SER A 203 -7.69 -11.41 12.71
C SER A 203 -9.20 -11.51 12.90
N ALA A 204 -9.99 -10.95 11.98
CA ALA A 204 -11.43 -11.21 11.92
C ALA A 204 -11.74 -12.67 11.55
N LEU A 205 -10.80 -13.36 10.88
CA LEU A 205 -10.92 -14.75 10.47
C LEU A 205 -10.17 -15.64 11.46
N GLN A 206 -10.81 -15.96 12.59
CA GLN A 206 -10.21 -16.83 13.61
C GLN A 206 -10.10 -18.27 13.10
N PRO A 207 -8.95 -18.98 13.30
CA PRO A 207 -8.71 -20.31 12.72
C PRO A 207 -9.77 -21.37 13.06
N SER A 208 -10.36 -21.29 14.27
CA SER A 208 -11.40 -22.23 14.71
C SER A 208 -12.72 -22.10 13.94
N GLN A 209 -12.96 -20.94 13.32
CA GLN A 209 -14.16 -20.65 12.52
C GLN A 209 -13.86 -20.65 11.02
N TRP A 210 -12.64 -20.26 10.63
CA TRP A 210 -12.22 -20.07 9.23
C TRP A 210 -10.98 -20.93 8.92
N PRO A 211 -11.08 -22.26 8.99
CA PRO A 211 -9.91 -23.14 8.96
C PRO A 211 -9.16 -23.11 7.62
N ARG A 212 -9.82 -22.76 6.51
CA ARG A 212 -9.21 -22.72 5.17
C ARG A 212 -8.71 -21.33 4.78
N GLU A 213 -9.37 -20.29 5.28
CA GLU A 213 -9.10 -18.89 4.96
C GLU A 213 -8.11 -18.23 5.92
N SER A 214 -8.09 -18.67 7.19
CA SER A 214 -7.29 -18.02 8.23
C SER A 214 -5.80 -18.35 8.09
N SER A 215 -4.98 -17.31 8.11
CA SER A 215 -3.51 -17.44 8.27
C SER A 215 -3.04 -17.36 9.71
N GLY A 216 -3.95 -17.37 10.69
CA GLY A 216 -3.65 -17.33 12.11
C GLY A 216 -4.55 -16.39 12.91
N GLU A 217 -4.33 -16.36 14.21
CA GLU A 217 -5.12 -15.54 15.15
C GLU A 217 -4.92 -14.03 14.97
N PHE A 218 -3.79 -13.62 14.39
CA PHE A 218 -3.44 -12.23 14.12
C PHE A 218 -3.22 -12.00 12.63
N ASN A 219 -3.74 -10.88 12.14
CA ASN A 219 -3.40 -10.37 10.82
C ASN A 219 -2.08 -9.59 10.89
N ARG A 220 -1.21 -9.80 9.90
CA ARG A 220 0.09 -9.12 9.78
C ARG A 220 0.25 -8.59 8.37
N VAL A 221 0.19 -7.27 8.23
CA VAL A 221 0.21 -6.59 6.93
C VAL A 221 1.24 -5.47 6.97
N THR A 222 1.95 -5.24 5.87
CA THR A 222 2.60 -3.95 5.63
C THR A 222 2.14 -3.38 4.31
N GLU A 223 1.98 -2.07 4.27
CA GLU A 223 1.75 -1.31 3.06
C GLU A 223 2.80 -0.22 2.94
N THR A 224 3.32 -0.03 1.73
CA THR A 224 4.35 0.96 1.42
C THR A 224 3.92 1.74 0.19
N PHE A 225 4.06 3.06 0.27
CA PHE A 225 3.63 4.01 -0.74
C PHE A 225 4.80 4.92 -1.11
N LEU A 226 5.08 5.00 -2.41
CA LEU A 226 6.01 5.96 -2.98
C LEU A 226 5.21 6.92 -3.86
N TYR A 227 5.22 8.21 -3.53
CA TYR A 227 4.56 9.23 -4.33
C TYR A 227 5.60 10.01 -5.14
N PHE A 228 5.24 10.37 -6.36
CA PHE A 228 5.94 11.27 -7.27
C PHE A 228 5.00 12.45 -7.55
N ILE A 229 5.36 13.60 -7.02
CA ILE A 229 4.51 14.80 -6.95
C ILE A 229 5.27 15.96 -7.62
N ASP A 230 4.57 16.78 -8.38
CA ASP A 230 5.11 18.03 -8.87
C ASP A 230 5.20 19.06 -7.73
N TRP A 231 6.42 19.56 -7.47
CA TRP A 231 6.68 20.54 -6.42
C TRP A 231 5.94 21.85 -6.65
N ASN A 232 5.86 22.31 -7.90
CA ASN A 232 5.24 23.58 -8.23
C ASN A 232 3.73 23.50 -8.06
N GLU A 233 3.09 22.37 -8.41
CA GLU A 233 1.69 22.14 -8.07
C GLU A 233 1.45 22.08 -6.56
N MET A 234 2.32 21.39 -5.82
CA MET A 234 2.26 21.36 -4.35
C MET A 234 2.37 22.76 -3.73
N GLN A 235 3.10 23.68 -4.35
CA GLN A 235 3.24 25.05 -3.89
C GLN A 235 2.24 26.03 -4.52
N ASN A 236 1.35 25.57 -5.42
CA ASN A 236 0.38 26.43 -6.07
C ASN A 236 -0.84 26.70 -5.15
N PRO A 237 -1.10 27.95 -4.72
CA PRO A 237 -2.24 28.27 -3.86
C PRO A 237 -3.59 28.26 -4.59
N ASP A 238 -3.59 28.28 -5.94
CA ASP A 238 -4.81 28.40 -6.75
C ASP A 238 -5.51 27.05 -7.00
N ILE A 239 -4.89 25.93 -6.59
CA ILE A 239 -5.47 24.59 -6.76
C ILE A 239 -5.73 23.92 -5.41
N THR A 240 -6.89 23.26 -5.31
CA THR A 240 -7.40 22.62 -4.10
C THR A 240 -6.94 21.18 -3.94
N SER A 241 -6.30 20.62 -4.96
CA SER A 241 -5.77 19.27 -4.97
C SER A 241 -4.50 19.19 -5.81
N VAL A 242 -3.72 18.13 -5.59
CA VAL A 242 -2.49 17.85 -6.35
C VAL A 242 -2.58 16.43 -6.89
N GLU A 243 -2.59 16.28 -8.21
CA GLU A 243 -2.53 14.96 -8.86
C GLU A 243 -1.15 14.35 -8.64
N TYR A 244 -1.06 13.02 -8.55
CA TYR A 244 0.23 12.34 -8.36
C TYR A 244 0.26 10.98 -9.03
N ASN A 245 1.47 10.51 -9.30
CA ASN A 245 1.75 9.13 -9.66
C ASN A 245 2.61 8.47 -8.58
N GLY A 246 2.68 7.15 -8.56
CA GLY A 246 3.30 6.45 -7.46
C GLY A 246 3.39 4.95 -7.63
N THR A 247 3.90 4.30 -6.58
CA THR A 247 3.78 2.86 -6.41
C THR A 247 3.16 2.55 -5.07
N TRP A 248 2.29 1.54 -5.06
CA TRP A 248 1.84 0.90 -3.83
C TRP A 248 2.28 -0.55 -3.83
N SER A 249 2.92 -0.95 -2.75
CA SER A 249 3.31 -2.33 -2.51
C SER A 249 2.73 -2.77 -1.17
N ARG A 250 2.28 -4.02 -1.11
CA ARG A 250 1.68 -4.60 0.09
C ARG A 250 2.21 -6.00 0.30
N VAL A 251 2.52 -6.33 1.55
CA VAL A 251 2.75 -7.70 1.99
C VAL A 251 1.58 -8.06 2.89
N THR A 252 0.89 -9.14 2.57
CA THR A 252 -0.32 -9.56 3.28
C THR A 252 -0.39 -11.08 3.30
N PRO A 253 -1.02 -11.72 4.30
CA PRO A 253 -1.26 -13.15 4.22
C PRO A 253 -2.05 -13.51 2.95
N TRP A 254 -2.15 -14.80 2.66
CA TRP A 254 -2.98 -15.27 1.56
C TRP A 254 -4.37 -14.61 1.60
N LEU A 255 -4.87 -14.20 0.44
CA LEU A 255 -6.20 -13.62 0.38
C LEU A 255 -7.22 -14.67 0.81
N PRO A 256 -8.20 -14.35 1.67
CA PRO A 256 -9.10 -15.35 2.24
C PRO A 256 -9.76 -16.26 1.20
N TRP A 257 -10.20 -15.68 0.07
CA TRP A 257 -10.85 -16.39 -1.02
C TRP A 257 -9.91 -17.36 -1.79
N MET A 258 -8.60 -17.24 -1.63
CA MET A 258 -7.64 -18.19 -2.23
C MET A 258 -7.63 -19.55 -1.50
N LEU A 259 -8.22 -19.64 -0.30
CA LEU A 259 -8.30 -20.86 0.52
C LEU A 259 -6.92 -21.47 0.83
N MET A 260 -5.94 -20.59 1.02
CA MET A 260 -4.54 -20.92 1.29
C MET A 260 -4.12 -20.58 2.72
N GLY A 261 -5.05 -20.16 3.58
CA GLY A 261 -4.79 -19.63 4.93
C GLY A 261 -3.70 -20.36 5.72
N PRO A 262 -3.84 -21.68 5.98
CA PRO A 262 -2.89 -22.48 6.76
C PRO A 262 -1.62 -22.86 5.98
N SER A 263 -1.58 -22.62 4.67
CA SER A 263 -0.41 -22.95 3.84
C SER A 263 0.71 -21.95 4.06
N GLU A 264 1.95 -22.43 4.10
CA GLU A 264 3.11 -21.55 4.21
C GLU A 264 3.22 -20.61 3.00
N GLY A 265 3.41 -19.33 3.28
CA GLY A 265 3.58 -18.27 2.29
C GLY A 265 2.72 -17.05 2.56
N HIS A 266 2.67 -16.14 1.60
CA HIS A 266 1.88 -14.91 1.65
C HIS A 266 1.80 -14.27 0.26
N CYS A 267 0.98 -13.22 0.14
CA CYS A 267 0.87 -12.42 -1.07
C CYS A 267 1.75 -11.16 -0.99
N VAL A 268 2.32 -10.79 -2.13
CA VAL A 268 2.96 -9.48 -2.34
C VAL A 268 2.27 -8.77 -3.51
N TYR A 269 1.87 -7.54 -3.30
CA TYR A 269 1.33 -6.65 -4.32
C TYR A 269 2.45 -5.77 -4.84
N GLN A 270 2.50 -5.59 -6.14
CA GLN A 270 3.36 -4.61 -6.82
C GLN A 270 2.50 -3.83 -7.80
N THR A 271 2.23 -2.56 -7.50
CA THR A 271 1.29 -1.76 -8.27
C THR A 271 1.84 -0.37 -8.58
N PHE A 272 1.48 0.14 -9.75
CA PHE A 272 1.39 1.57 -9.96
C PHE A 272 0.18 2.11 -9.21
N MET A 273 0.28 3.35 -8.73
CA MET A 273 -0.85 4.06 -8.15
C MET A 273 -0.84 5.52 -8.57
N GLY A 274 -1.96 6.20 -8.38
CA GLY A 274 -2.04 7.64 -8.55
C GLY A 274 -3.39 8.18 -8.09
N ALA A 275 -3.55 9.50 -8.24
CA ALA A 275 -4.82 10.15 -8.01
C ALA A 275 -5.03 11.31 -8.98
N VAL A 276 -6.28 11.48 -9.40
CA VAL A 276 -6.75 12.42 -10.41
C VAL A 276 -8.04 13.10 -9.95
N ASP A 277 -8.32 14.30 -10.45
CA ASP A 277 -9.51 15.07 -10.07
C ASP A 277 -10.72 14.84 -10.99
N SER A 278 -10.56 14.00 -12.03
CA SER A 278 -11.66 13.59 -12.91
C SER A 278 -11.64 12.09 -13.15
N ILE A 279 -12.82 11.47 -13.10
CA ILE A 279 -13.03 10.07 -13.43
C ILE A 279 -12.53 9.70 -14.84
N ASP A 280 -12.57 10.65 -15.78
CA ASP A 280 -12.14 10.46 -17.18
C ASP A 280 -10.62 10.31 -17.32
N LYS A 281 -9.86 10.69 -16.28
CA LYS A 281 -8.40 10.54 -16.23
C LYS A 281 -7.95 9.22 -15.58
N LEU A 282 -8.87 8.37 -15.11
CA LEU A 282 -8.51 7.06 -14.59
C LEU A 282 -7.89 6.20 -15.70
N PRO A 283 -6.79 5.47 -15.42
CA PRO A 283 -6.02 4.79 -16.47
C PRO A 283 -6.73 3.60 -17.11
N ASN A 284 -7.74 3.04 -16.43
CA ASN A 284 -8.42 1.82 -16.87
C ASN A 284 -9.92 2.03 -17.11
N PRO A 285 -10.31 2.43 -18.33
CA PRO A 285 -11.70 2.66 -18.66
C PRO A 285 -12.57 1.40 -18.60
N ALA A 286 -12.00 0.21 -18.82
CA ALA A 286 -12.73 -1.06 -18.72
C ALA A 286 -13.13 -1.36 -17.27
N THR A 287 -12.23 -1.15 -16.31
CA THR A 287 -12.55 -1.23 -14.87
C THR A 287 -13.64 -0.21 -14.50
N VAL A 288 -13.55 1.02 -15.01
CA VAL A 288 -14.55 2.06 -14.71
C VAL A 288 -15.93 1.68 -15.26
N GLU A 289 -16.02 1.14 -16.49
CA GLU A 289 -17.28 0.66 -17.06
C GLU A 289 -17.85 -0.52 -16.26
N TYR A 290 -17.00 -1.48 -15.90
CA TYR A 290 -17.43 -2.59 -15.05
C TYR A 290 -17.99 -2.11 -13.70
N ILE A 291 -17.35 -1.13 -13.06
CA ILE A 291 -17.87 -0.53 -11.83
C ILE A 291 -19.20 0.18 -12.10
N ARG A 292 -19.32 0.93 -13.20
CA ARG A 292 -20.56 1.64 -13.55
C ARG A 292 -21.75 0.68 -13.69
N GLU A 293 -21.54 -0.48 -14.30
CA GLU A 293 -22.58 -1.49 -14.50
C GLU A 293 -22.89 -2.28 -13.22
N ASN A 294 -21.87 -2.69 -12.46
CA ASN A 294 -22.02 -3.69 -11.39
C ASN A 294 -21.98 -3.09 -9.98
N HIS A 295 -21.31 -1.96 -9.82
CA HIS A 295 -20.97 -1.37 -8.52
C HIS A 295 -21.04 0.18 -8.55
N PRO A 296 -22.08 0.82 -9.13
CA PRO A 296 -22.06 2.25 -9.49
C PRO A 296 -21.77 3.19 -8.32
N LYS A 297 -22.19 2.82 -7.10
CA LYS A 297 -21.92 3.61 -5.89
C LYS A 297 -20.42 3.89 -5.67
N TYR A 298 -19.52 3.04 -6.14
CA TYR A 298 -18.07 3.21 -5.98
C TYR A 298 -17.45 4.25 -6.92
N LEU A 299 -18.24 4.87 -7.79
CA LEU A 299 -17.85 6.03 -8.60
C LEU A 299 -18.27 7.37 -7.96
N GLU A 300 -18.87 7.33 -6.76
CA GLU A 300 -19.33 8.52 -6.04
C GLU A 300 -18.69 8.55 -4.65
N ALA A 301 -18.07 9.68 -4.29
CA ALA A 301 -17.52 9.86 -2.95
C ALA A 301 -18.64 9.97 -1.90
N PRO A 302 -18.47 9.39 -0.69
CA PRO A 302 -19.41 9.60 0.39
C PRO A 302 -19.56 11.09 0.76
N GLU A 303 -20.73 11.48 1.27
CA GLU A 303 -21.03 12.87 1.65
C GLU A 303 -20.88 13.13 3.16
N LYS A 304 -20.83 12.08 3.96
CA LYS A 304 -20.80 12.16 5.42
C LYS A 304 -19.88 11.09 6.00
N TRP A 305 -19.40 11.35 7.22
CA TRP A 305 -18.65 10.36 8.00
C TRP A 305 -19.58 9.24 8.49
N GLU A 306 -19.16 8.00 8.31
CA GLU A 306 -19.88 6.80 8.77
C GLU A 306 -18.93 5.84 9.49
N GLU A 307 -19.48 5.06 10.43
CA GLU A 307 -18.78 4.04 11.20
C GLU A 307 -19.61 2.75 11.23
N PRO A 308 -18.98 1.57 11.39
CA PRO A 308 -17.55 1.35 11.54
C PRO A 308 -16.80 1.45 10.20
N SER A 309 -15.62 2.08 10.22
CA SER A 309 -14.64 1.98 9.14
C SER A 309 -13.92 0.64 9.19
N LEU A 310 -14.14 -0.22 8.20
CA LEU A 310 -13.66 -1.60 8.16
C LEU A 310 -12.77 -1.86 6.94
N SER A 311 -11.77 -2.72 7.10
CA SER A 311 -10.99 -3.20 5.97
C SER A 311 -11.69 -4.36 5.27
N SER A 312 -11.16 -4.74 4.11
CA SER A 312 -11.69 -5.85 3.30
C SER A 312 -11.71 -7.17 4.06
N LEU A 313 -10.83 -7.38 5.04
CA LEU A 313 -10.80 -8.60 5.85
C LEU A 313 -12.03 -8.70 6.78
N GLU A 314 -12.37 -7.60 7.46
CA GLU A 314 -13.54 -7.54 8.33
C GLU A 314 -14.83 -7.59 7.50
N TRP A 315 -14.86 -6.99 6.31
CA TRP A 315 -15.97 -7.13 5.39
C TRP A 315 -16.12 -8.57 4.89
N TYR A 316 -15.02 -9.25 4.57
CA TYR A 316 -15.03 -10.67 4.20
C TYR A 316 -15.67 -11.52 5.29
N ALA A 317 -15.24 -11.34 6.55
CA ALA A 317 -15.79 -12.06 7.70
C ALA A 317 -17.31 -11.83 7.90
N ARG A 318 -17.83 -10.66 7.51
CA ARG A 318 -19.26 -10.31 7.63
C ARG A 318 -20.11 -10.81 6.46
N GLN A 319 -19.53 -10.88 5.27
CA GLN A 319 -20.27 -11.10 4.03
C GLN A 319 -20.13 -12.52 3.48
N GLN A 320 -19.07 -13.23 3.87
CA GLN A 320 -18.80 -14.59 3.41
C GLN A 320 -19.11 -15.61 4.51
N SER A 321 -19.14 -16.88 4.14
CA SER A 321 -19.20 -18.01 5.07
C SER A 321 -17.94 -18.85 4.92
N PRO A 322 -17.46 -19.51 5.99
CA PRO A 322 -16.29 -20.39 5.91
C PRO A 322 -16.48 -21.47 4.84
N ALA A 323 -15.46 -21.67 4.02
CA ALA A 323 -15.44 -22.70 3.01
C ALA A 323 -15.51 -24.09 3.69
N PRO A 324 -16.30 -25.02 3.13
CA PRO A 324 -16.46 -26.33 3.74
C PRO A 324 -15.15 -27.10 3.74
N LEU A 325 -14.97 -27.93 4.77
CA LEU A 325 -13.89 -28.91 4.80
C LEU A 325 -14.24 -30.11 3.88
N PRO A 326 -13.23 -30.77 3.29
CA PRO A 326 -13.43 -32.04 2.63
C PRO A 326 -14.03 -33.09 3.57
N ALA A 327 -14.58 -34.17 3.00
CA ALA A 327 -15.16 -35.27 3.77
C ALA A 327 -14.17 -35.95 4.72
N SER A 328 -12.86 -35.84 4.48
CA SER A 328 -11.81 -36.32 5.38
C SER A 328 -11.75 -35.55 6.71
N GLY A 329 -12.28 -34.32 6.76
CA GLY A 329 -12.13 -33.41 7.88
C GLY A 329 -10.74 -32.77 8.00
N GLU A 330 -9.79 -33.15 7.15
CA GLU A 330 -8.45 -32.56 7.10
C GLU A 330 -8.49 -31.20 6.40
N ILE A 331 -7.78 -30.22 6.97
CA ILE A 331 -7.69 -28.88 6.38
C ILE A 331 -6.74 -28.95 5.18
N PRO A 332 -7.20 -28.64 3.95
CA PRO A 332 -6.34 -28.65 2.78
C PRO A 332 -5.19 -27.65 2.90
N MET A 333 -3.99 -28.07 2.51
CA MET A 333 -2.80 -27.21 2.45
C MET A 333 -2.06 -27.44 1.14
N ALA A 334 -1.44 -26.37 0.62
CA ALA A 334 -0.61 -26.46 -0.57
C ALA A 334 0.62 -27.33 -0.31
N PRO A 335 1.02 -28.21 -1.25
CA PRO A 335 2.21 -29.04 -1.11
C PRO A 335 3.46 -28.17 -0.89
N THR A 336 4.27 -28.51 0.09
CA THR A 336 5.56 -27.82 0.34
C THR A 336 6.48 -28.02 -0.85
N ALA A 337 6.97 -26.93 -1.44
CA ALA A 337 7.94 -27.01 -2.53
C ALA A 337 9.29 -27.53 -2.01
N GLU A 338 9.93 -28.40 -2.79
CA GLU A 338 11.27 -28.89 -2.50
C GLU A 338 12.34 -28.08 -3.23
N LEU A 339 13.53 -28.00 -2.64
CA LEU A 339 14.68 -27.41 -3.33
C LEU A 339 15.02 -28.23 -4.59
N PRO A 340 15.55 -27.60 -5.66
CA PRO A 340 15.91 -28.32 -6.88
C PRO A 340 16.87 -29.49 -6.64
N GLU A 341 16.69 -30.60 -7.35
CA GLU A 341 17.48 -31.84 -7.15
C GLU A 341 18.99 -31.60 -7.19
N TRP A 342 19.47 -30.75 -8.11
CA TRP A 342 20.89 -30.45 -8.24
C TRP A 342 21.47 -29.84 -6.95
N TRP A 343 20.69 -29.00 -6.26
CA TRP A 343 21.08 -28.38 -5.00
C TRP A 343 21.04 -29.41 -3.86
N GLN A 344 20.02 -30.27 -3.84
CA GLN A 344 19.94 -31.36 -2.87
C GLN A 344 21.16 -32.30 -2.98
N ARG A 345 21.54 -32.70 -4.20
CA ARG A 345 22.73 -33.53 -4.47
C ARG A 345 24.02 -32.83 -4.01
N MET A 346 24.15 -31.52 -4.27
CA MET A 346 25.30 -30.75 -3.82
C MET A 346 25.41 -30.69 -2.29
N LYS A 347 24.29 -30.51 -1.57
CA LYS A 347 24.28 -30.54 -0.09
C LYS A 347 24.69 -31.91 0.45
N ALA A 348 24.17 -32.99 -0.12
CA ALA A 348 24.50 -34.35 0.29
C ALA A 348 26.00 -34.65 0.11
N ALA A 349 26.59 -34.25 -1.02
CA ALA A 349 28.02 -34.42 -1.28
C ALA A 349 28.90 -33.64 -0.28
N ARG A 350 28.51 -32.40 0.08
CA ARG A 350 29.24 -31.60 1.08
C ARG A 350 29.17 -32.22 2.48
N ALA A 351 28.00 -32.74 2.87
CA ALA A 351 27.84 -33.40 4.16
C ALA A 351 28.71 -34.68 4.25
N ALA A 352 28.78 -35.46 3.17
CA ALA A 352 29.62 -36.65 3.10
C ALA A 352 31.13 -36.33 3.16
N GLY A 353 31.56 -35.19 2.61
CA GLY A 353 32.96 -34.77 2.59
C GLY A 353 33.50 -34.11 3.88
N GLN A 354 32.63 -33.75 4.83
CA GLN A 354 33.03 -33.15 6.12
C GLN A 354 33.15 -34.17 7.27
N GLY A 355 32.82 -35.44 7.01
CA GLY A 355 32.90 -36.54 7.99
C GLY A 355 34.11 -37.47 7.82
N GLY A 356 35.15 -37.03 7.08
CA GLY A 356 36.34 -37.82 6.76
C GLY A 356 37.60 -37.34 7.48
#